data_AF-A0A9E1JAM7-F1
#
_entry.id   AF-A0A9E1JAM7-F1
#
_cell.length_a   1.000
_cell.length_b   1.000
_cell.length_c   1.000
_cell.angle_alpha   90.00
_cell.angle_beta   90.00
_cell.angle_gamma   90.00
#
_symmetry.space_group_name_H-M   'P 1'
#
loop_
_entity.id
_entity.type
_entity.pdbx_description
1 polymer ?
#
loop_
_entity_poly.entity_id
_entity_poly.type
_entity_poly.pdbx_seq_one_letter_code
_entity_poly.pdbx_strand_id
1 'polypeptide(L)' 'MQSISANLNVMIKAAEKASRALIRDFGEIEKLQVSIKGPSDFVSNADLKAEKIIIEELKKARPYYSI' A
#
# COMPACT_ATOMS: atom_id res chain seq x y z
N MET A 1 25.18 -0.27 16.15
CA MET A 1 24.14 -0.38 15.09
C MET A 1 22.79 -0.41 15.80
N GLN A 2 21.94 0.59 15.64
CA GLN A 2 20.62 0.56 16.28
C GLN A 2 19.82 -0.59 15.65
N SER A 3 19.44 -1.57 16.47
CA SER A 3 18.60 -2.68 16.04
C SER A 3 17.15 -2.18 15.98
N ILE A 4 16.53 -2.32 14.82
CA ILE A 4 15.14 -1.93 14.59
C ILE A 4 14.25 -2.95 15.31
N SER A 5 13.22 -2.50 16.04
CA SER A 5 12.33 -3.44 16.73
C SER A 5 11.62 -4.37 15.75
N ALA A 6 11.27 -5.58 16.19
CA ALA A 6 10.58 -6.56 15.35
C ALA A 6 9.26 -6.01 14.78
N ASN A 7 8.54 -5.19 15.53
CA ASN A 7 7.30 -4.58 15.07
C ASN A 7 7.56 -3.50 14.02
N LEU A 8 8.57 -2.65 14.24
CA LEU A 8 8.94 -1.63 13.26
C LEU A 8 9.45 -2.25 11.95
N ASN A 9 10.19 -3.35 12.01
CA ASN A 9 10.59 -4.11 10.82
C ASN A 9 9.38 -4.63 10.01
N VAL A 10 8.33 -5.10 10.68
CA VAL A 10 7.08 -5.52 10.03
C VAL A 10 6.37 -4.33 9.38
N MET A 11 6.28 -3.20 10.09
CA MET A 11 5.66 -1.98 9.55
C MET A 11 6.38 -1.45 8.32
N ILE A 12 7.72 -1.42 8.34
CA ILE A 12 8.55 -1.00 7.20
C ILE A 12 8.27 -1.90 5.99
N LYS A 13 8.26 -3.23 6.18
CA LYS A 13 7.98 -4.18 5.08
C LYS A 13 6.57 -4.01 4.50
N ALA A 14 5.56 -3.80 5.34
CA ALA A 14 4.20 -3.56 4.88
C ALA A 14 4.13 -2.27 4.04
N ALA A 15 4.76 -1.19 4.50
CA ALA A 15 4.83 0.08 3.78
C ALA A 15 5.58 -0.04 2.45
N GLU A 16 6.73 -0.72 2.42
CA GLU A 16 7.51 -0.97 1.19
C GLU A 16 6.73 -1.79 0.17
N LYS A 17 5.90 -2.73 0.61
CA LYS A 17 5.08 -3.54 -0.29
C LYS A 17 3.95 -2.73 -0.89
N ALA A 18 3.27 -1.91 -0.09
CA ALA A 18 2.21 -1.03 -0.55
C ALA A 18 2.75 0.08 -1.49
N SER A 19 3.92 0.64 -1.21
CA SER A 19 4.52 1.69 -2.03
C SER A 19 4.81 1.22 -3.46
N ARG A 20 5.22 -0.04 -3.66
CA ARG A 20 5.41 -0.62 -5.00
C ARG A 20 4.12 -0.60 -5.83
N ALA A 21 2.98 -0.87 -5.20
CA ALA A 21 1.69 -0.80 -5.88
C ALA A 21 1.34 0.65 -6.26
N LEU A 22 1.53 1.58 -5.33
CA LEU A 22 1.30 3.01 -5.56
C LEU A 22 2.19 3.59 -6.66
N ILE A 23 3.48 3.26 -6.68
CA ILE A 23 4.42 3.71 -7.72
C ILE A 23 4.00 3.20 -9.10
N ARG A 24 3.60 1.93 -9.20
CA ARG A 24 3.09 1.38 -10.46
C ARG A 24 1.84 2.11 -10.91
N ASP A 25 0.87 2.25 -10.01
CA ASP A 25 -0.40 2.88 -10.33
C ASP A 25 -0.16 4.35 -10.76
N PHE A 26 0.76 5.06 -10.11
CA PHE A 26 1.19 6.41 -10.50
C PHE A 26 1.83 6.44 -11.89
N GLY A 27 2.68 5.47 -12.24
CA GLY A 27 3.24 5.36 -13.58
C GLY A 27 2.20 5.09 -14.67
N GLU A 28 1.03 4.57 -14.31
CA GLU A 28 -0.10 4.35 -15.22
C GLU A 28 -1.06 5.55 -15.28
N ILE A 29 -0.83 6.62 -14.49
CA ILE A 29 -1.73 7.79 -14.41
C ILE A 29 -1.87 8.53 -15.74
N GLU A 30 -0.83 8.51 -16.58
CA GLU A 30 -0.89 9.08 -17.94
C GLU A 30 -1.90 8.34 -18.83
N LYS A 31 -2.11 7.03 -18.60
CA LYS A 31 -3.12 6.23 -19.32
C LYS A 31 -4.53 6.49 -18.83
N LEU A 32 -4.71 7.10 -17.66
CA LEU A 32 -6.01 7.48 -17.12
C LEU A 32 -6.53 8.80 -17.69
N GLN A 33 -5.66 9.65 -18.28
CA GLN A 33 -6.11 10.85 -18.98
C GLN A 33 -7.04 10.55 -20.17
N VAL A 34 -7.00 9.31 -20.69
CA VAL A 34 -7.87 8.82 -21.79
C VAL A 34 -9.10 8.05 -21.28
N SER A 35 -9.19 7.78 -19.97
CA SER A 35 -10.28 7.03 -19.35
C SER A 35 -11.41 7.97 -18.89
N ILE A 36 -12.66 7.55 -19.14
CA ILE A 36 -13.90 8.26 -18.76
C ILE A 36 -14.02 8.42 -17.23
N LYS A 37 -13.41 7.50 -16.47
CA LYS A 37 -13.33 7.56 -15.01
C LYS A 37 -12.19 8.49 -14.62
N GLY A 38 -12.53 9.69 -14.16
CA GLY A 38 -11.56 10.76 -13.86
C GLY A 38 -10.60 10.46 -12.69
N PRO A 39 -9.76 11.45 -12.32
CA PRO A 39 -8.68 11.28 -11.34
C PRO A 39 -9.13 10.79 -9.95
N SER A 40 -10.35 11.12 -9.52
CA SER A 40 -10.87 10.74 -8.20
C SER A 40 -11.07 9.23 -8.03
N ASP A 41 -11.49 8.53 -9.09
CA ASP A 41 -11.64 7.07 -9.08
C ASP A 41 -10.28 6.39 -8.98
N PHE A 42 -9.25 6.96 -9.61
CA PHE A 42 -7.90 6.43 -9.53
C PHE A 42 -7.34 6.51 -8.09
N VAL A 43 -7.46 7.68 -7.46
CA VAL A 43 -6.99 7.88 -6.08
C VAL A 43 -7.68 6.91 -5.13
N SER A 44 -9.00 6.76 -5.25
CA SER A 44 -9.79 5.85 -4.42
C SER A 44 -9.35 4.38 -4.59
N ASN A 45 -9.11 3.94 -5.84
CA ASN A 45 -8.66 2.58 -6.10
C ASN A 45 -7.22 2.32 -5.61
N ALA A 46 -6.33 3.29 -5.75
CA ALA A 46 -4.95 3.20 -5.27
C ALA A 46 -4.91 3.12 -3.73
N ASP A 47 -5.73 3.92 -3.06
CA ASP A 47 -5.88 3.93 -1.60
C ASP A 47 -6.39 2.58 -1.07
N LEU A 48 -7.54 2.10 -1.57
CA LEU A 48 -8.12 0.80 -1.16
C LEU A 48 -7.14 -0.37 -1.35
N LYS A 49 -6.36 -0.33 -2.42
CA LYS A 49 -5.35 -1.35 -2.72
C LYS A 49 -4.16 -1.27 -1.78
N ALA A 50 -3.68 -0.07 -1.47
CA ALA A 50 -2.60 0.13 -0.51
C ALA A 50 -3.03 -0.33 0.89
N GLU A 51 -4.22 0.06 1.33
CA GLU A 51 -4.81 -0.37 2.61
C GLU A 51 -4.88 -1.89 2.69
N LYS A 52 -5.44 -2.54 1.67
CA LYS A 52 -5.54 -4.00 1.61
C LYS A 52 -4.17 -4.68 1.76
N ILE A 53 -3.15 -4.19 1.05
CA ILE A 53 -1.78 -4.74 1.14
C ILE A 53 -1.22 -4.59 2.55
N ILE A 54 -1.39 -3.42 3.17
CA ILE A 54 -0.89 -3.15 4.53
C ILE A 54 -1.58 -4.09 5.53
N ILE A 55 -2.91 -4.18 5.48
CA ILE A 55 -3.71 -5.04 6.36
C ILE A 55 -3.29 -6.50 6.20
N GLU A 56 -3.11 -7.00 4.97
CA GLU A 56 -2.68 -8.36 4.72
C GLU A 56 -1.31 -8.67 5.31
N GLU A 57 -0.32 -7.77 5.14
CA GLU A 57 1.03 -7.96 5.69
C GLU A 57 1.06 -7.88 7.22
N LEU A 58 0.32 -6.93 7.80
CA LEU A 58 0.22 -6.80 9.25
C LEU A 58 -0.49 -8.01 9.88
N LYS A 59 -1.63 -8.46 9.33
CA LYS A 59 -2.33 -9.67 9.80
C LYS A 59 -1.47 -10.91 9.68
N LYS A 60 -0.72 -11.05 8.58
CA LYS A 60 0.17 -12.19 8.37
C LYS A 60 1.28 -12.26 9.43
N ALA A 61 1.86 -11.11 9.80
CA ALA A 61 2.95 -11.06 10.77
C ALA A 61 2.47 -11.07 12.23
N ARG A 62 1.29 -10.51 12.52
CA ARG A 62 0.69 -10.36 13.86
C ARG A 62 -0.81 -10.61 13.81
N PRO A 63 -1.27 -11.88 13.72
CA PRO A 63 -2.68 -12.21 13.50
C PRO A 63 -3.62 -11.86 14.66
N TYR A 64 -3.08 -11.69 15.86
CA TYR A 64 -3.85 -11.39 17.07
C TYR A 64 -3.97 -9.89 17.37
N TYR A 65 -3.39 -9.04 16.53
CA TYR A 65 -3.46 -7.59 16.71
C TYR A 65 -4.73 -7.04 16.05
N SER A 66 -5.31 -6.00 16.65
CA SER A 66 -6.37 -5.22 16.02
C SER A 66 -5.82 -4.37 14.87
N ILE A 67 -6.68 -4.06 13.90
CA ILE A 67 -6.41 -3.22 12.73
C ILE A 67 -7.43 -2.10 12.72
#